data_AF-A0A953X6A4-F1
#
_entry.id   AF-A0A953X6A4-F1
#
_cell.length_a   1.000
_cell.length_b   1.000
_cell.length_c   1.000
_cell.angle_alpha   90.00
_cell.angle_beta   90.00
_cell.angle_gamma   90.00
#
_symmetry.space_group_name_H-M   'P 1'
#
loop_
_entity.id
_entity.type
_entity.pdbx_description
1 polymer ?
#
loop_
_entity_poly.entity_id
_entity_poly.type
_entity_poly.pdbx_seq_one_letter_code
_entity_poly.pdbx_strand_id
1 'polypeptide(L)'
;IQTGEPYLLFTDTVNNAMPAHQRKLGLKVTQSNLCSEITLPTGVDHRGVDRTAVCCLSSVNAEKFLEWSKDELFLEDVFRFLDNVLEDFIERAPPEMDRAVYSAKRERSVGLGVMGFHSFLQAMNVSMESAMAKVWNEKIFKHVRKGADAASVKLAKERGPCEDARDAGMMARFSHKMAVAPTASISIICGGTSAGIEPIPANVYTHKTLSGSFTVKNPQLEEMLERKGANTPEVWTSILEHEGSVQHLDVLDEHEKAVFKTAFELDQRWIIELAADRTPYICQSQSLNVFLPGDIDKWDLHMLHWTAWEKGLKSLYYCRSKSVQRAAFAGSEKKAGEKMETPNTDYDECLACQ
;
A
#
# COMPACT_ATOMS: atom_id res chain seq x y z
N ILE A 1 14.97 0.70 -13.04
CA ILE A 1 15.14 2.18 -13.06
C ILE A 1 14.57 2.80 -14.32
N GLN A 2 15.08 2.48 -15.52
CA GLN A 2 14.71 3.19 -16.77
C GLN A 2 13.20 3.22 -17.07
N THR A 3 12.49 2.13 -16.83
CA THR A 3 11.04 2.00 -17.10
C THR A 3 10.19 1.92 -15.82
N GLY A 4 10.84 1.79 -14.66
CA GLY A 4 10.17 1.47 -13.38
C GLY A 4 9.63 0.05 -13.24
N GLU A 5 9.83 -0.79 -14.27
CA GLU A 5 9.40 -2.18 -14.41
C GLU A 5 10.61 -3.08 -14.75
N PRO A 6 10.52 -4.43 -14.65
CA PRO A 6 9.36 -5.24 -14.27
C PRO A 6 9.03 -5.18 -12.78
N TYR A 7 7.78 -5.52 -12.44
CA TYR A 7 7.38 -5.80 -11.05
C TYR A 7 8.07 -7.07 -10.57
N LEU A 8 8.22 -7.22 -9.25
CA LEU A 8 8.77 -8.43 -8.65
C LEU A 8 7.67 -9.18 -7.90
N LEU A 9 7.60 -10.49 -8.13
CA LEU A 9 6.74 -11.40 -7.40
C LEU A 9 7.61 -12.50 -6.78
N PHE A 10 7.60 -12.62 -5.46
CA PHE A 10 8.34 -13.62 -4.72
C PHE A 10 7.46 -14.87 -4.54
N THR A 11 7.41 -15.70 -5.58
CA THR A 11 6.46 -16.82 -5.71
C THR A 11 6.56 -17.84 -4.58
N ASP A 12 7.75 -18.12 -4.06
CA ASP A 12 7.94 -19.03 -2.93
C ASP A 12 7.27 -18.47 -1.66
N THR A 13 7.53 -17.21 -1.34
CA THR A 13 6.90 -16.51 -0.21
C THR A 13 5.38 -16.49 -0.35
N VAL A 14 4.88 -16.20 -1.56
CA VAL A 14 3.43 -16.20 -1.85
C VAL A 14 2.81 -17.58 -1.60
N ASN A 15 3.38 -18.65 -2.16
CA ASN A 15 2.83 -20.00 -2.01
C ASN A 15 2.98 -20.52 -0.58
N ASN A 16 4.07 -20.17 0.12
CA ASN A 16 4.26 -20.50 1.53
C ASN A 16 3.23 -19.79 2.43
N ALA A 17 2.79 -18.58 2.09
CA ALA A 17 1.80 -17.82 2.85
C ALA A 17 0.33 -18.12 2.46
N MET A 18 0.10 -18.85 1.36
CA MET A 18 -1.24 -19.19 0.87
C MET A 18 -2.09 -19.90 1.95
N PRO A 19 -3.40 -19.66 2.06
CA PRO A 19 -4.26 -20.29 3.06
C PRO A 19 -4.10 -21.82 3.11
N ALA A 20 -4.05 -22.36 4.32
CA ALA A 20 -3.72 -23.78 4.55
C ALA A 20 -4.66 -24.75 3.82
N HIS A 21 -5.95 -24.40 3.71
CA HIS A 21 -6.93 -25.21 2.97
C HIS A 21 -6.64 -25.25 1.47
N GLN A 22 -6.27 -24.13 0.85
CA GLN A 22 -5.89 -24.08 -0.57
C GLN A 22 -4.58 -24.83 -0.83
N ARG A 23 -3.59 -24.75 0.07
CA ARG A 23 -2.36 -25.56 -0.02
C ARG A 23 -2.68 -27.06 0.06
N LYS A 24 -3.59 -27.48 0.96
CA LYS A 24 -4.03 -28.88 1.10
C LYS A 24 -4.73 -29.40 -0.17
N LEU A 25 -5.43 -28.53 -0.88
CA LEU A 25 -6.06 -28.83 -2.18
C LEU A 25 -5.05 -28.83 -3.34
N GLY A 26 -3.76 -28.57 -3.10
CA GLY A 26 -2.72 -28.58 -4.13
C GLY A 26 -2.77 -27.38 -5.08
N LEU A 27 -3.51 -26.32 -4.72
CA LEU A 27 -3.53 -25.08 -5.50
C LEU A 27 -2.17 -24.40 -5.47
N LYS A 28 -1.86 -23.63 -6.51
CA LYS A 28 -0.61 -22.87 -6.65
C LYS A 28 -0.90 -21.48 -7.21
N VAL A 29 -0.11 -20.51 -6.76
CA VAL A 29 -0.09 -19.16 -7.32
C VAL A 29 1.16 -19.01 -8.16
N THR A 30 1.00 -18.71 -9.44
CA THR A 30 2.12 -18.58 -10.40
C THR A 30 2.35 -17.15 -10.87
N GLN A 31 1.38 -16.26 -10.61
CA GLN A 31 1.39 -14.88 -11.05
C GLN A 31 0.60 -13.99 -10.08
N SER A 32 0.72 -12.68 -10.26
CA SER A 32 -0.12 -11.67 -9.61
C SER A 32 -1.00 -10.97 -10.64
N ASN A 33 -1.91 -10.11 -10.18
CA ASN A 33 -2.65 -9.18 -11.04
C ASN A 33 -1.80 -7.97 -11.50
N LEU A 34 -2.45 -7.07 -12.25
CA LEU A 34 -1.89 -5.84 -12.79
C LEU A 34 -1.19 -4.94 -11.76
N CYS A 35 -1.66 -4.93 -10.50
CA CYS A 35 -1.15 -4.04 -9.46
C CYS A 35 -0.27 -4.76 -8.41
N SER A 36 0.05 -6.04 -8.61
CA SER A 36 0.92 -6.83 -7.74
C SER A 36 0.42 -7.11 -6.31
N GLU A 37 -0.85 -6.89 -5.97
CA GLU A 37 -1.43 -7.17 -4.65
C GLU A 37 -2.22 -8.49 -4.58
N ILE A 38 -2.68 -9.02 -5.70
CA ILE A 38 -3.56 -10.19 -5.76
C ILE A 38 -2.77 -11.44 -6.09
N THR A 39 -2.75 -12.38 -5.15
CA THR A 39 -2.00 -13.63 -5.27
C THR A 39 -2.95 -14.82 -5.16
N LEU A 40 -3.86 -14.92 -6.12
CA LEU A 40 -4.89 -15.97 -6.17
C LEU A 40 -4.52 -17.08 -7.15
N PRO A 41 -4.93 -18.34 -6.90
CA PRO A 41 -4.68 -19.45 -7.83
C PRO A 41 -5.39 -19.26 -9.17
N THR A 42 -4.67 -19.50 -10.27
CA THR A 42 -5.20 -19.48 -11.65
C THR A 42 -4.74 -20.71 -12.41
N GLY A 43 -5.46 -21.06 -13.48
CA GLY A 43 -5.18 -22.25 -14.28
C GLY A 43 -5.97 -23.46 -13.82
N VAL A 44 -5.64 -24.63 -14.37
CA VAL A 44 -6.33 -25.90 -14.08
C VAL A 44 -6.11 -26.31 -12.63
N ASP A 45 -7.19 -26.47 -11.87
CA ASP A 45 -7.14 -26.87 -10.47
C ASP A 45 -7.13 -28.40 -10.28
N HIS A 46 -7.11 -28.84 -9.03
CA HIS A 46 -7.12 -30.26 -8.64
C HIS A 46 -8.37 -31.03 -9.11
N ARG A 47 -9.41 -30.34 -9.60
CA ARG A 47 -10.63 -30.94 -10.16
C ARG A 47 -10.61 -30.99 -11.69
N GLY A 48 -9.52 -30.54 -12.34
CA GLY A 48 -9.41 -30.46 -13.79
C GLY A 48 -10.19 -29.30 -14.40
N VAL A 49 -10.63 -28.32 -13.59
CA VAL A 49 -11.39 -27.15 -14.07
C VAL A 49 -10.47 -25.93 -14.10
N ASP A 50 -10.53 -25.17 -15.18
CA ASP A 50 -9.67 -24.02 -15.39
C ASP A 50 -10.20 -22.78 -14.66
N ARG A 51 -9.37 -22.18 -13.79
CA ARG A 51 -9.71 -21.01 -12.97
C ARG A 51 -9.18 -19.72 -13.57
N THR A 52 -10.01 -18.68 -13.50
CA THR A 52 -9.60 -17.29 -13.68
C THR A 52 -9.92 -16.53 -12.40
N ALA A 53 -8.90 -16.05 -11.70
CA ALA A 53 -9.08 -15.33 -10.44
C ALA A 53 -9.85 -14.02 -10.64
N VAL A 54 -10.68 -13.66 -9.67
CA VAL A 54 -11.48 -12.44 -9.66
C VAL A 54 -11.10 -11.59 -8.45
N CYS A 55 -11.09 -10.29 -8.63
CA CYS A 55 -10.74 -9.32 -7.60
C CYS A 55 -11.97 -8.52 -7.17
N CYS A 56 -12.30 -8.57 -5.87
CA CYS A 56 -13.33 -7.74 -5.24
C CYS A 56 -12.69 -6.97 -4.09
N LEU A 57 -12.60 -5.65 -4.23
CA LEU A 57 -11.77 -4.80 -3.37
C LEU A 57 -12.57 -3.71 -2.66
N SER A 58 -12.12 -3.39 -1.46
CA SER A 58 -12.44 -2.14 -0.77
C SER A 58 -11.23 -1.71 0.05
N SER A 59 -11.25 -0.50 0.62
CA SER A 59 -10.17 -0.01 1.47
C SER A 59 -10.72 0.79 2.64
N VAL A 60 -10.23 0.48 3.84
CA VAL A 60 -10.54 1.30 5.02
C VAL A 60 -9.60 2.50 5.08
N ASN A 61 -10.13 3.66 5.47
CA ASN A 61 -9.33 4.88 5.60
C ASN A 61 -8.63 4.94 6.97
N ALA A 62 -7.31 4.85 6.99
CA ALA A 62 -6.50 4.87 8.19
C ALA A 62 -6.57 6.21 8.94
N GLU A 63 -6.80 7.35 8.28
CA GLU A 63 -6.96 8.63 8.98
C GLU A 63 -8.10 8.59 10.01
N LYS A 64 -9.10 7.76 9.73
CA LYS A 64 -10.28 7.56 10.59
C LYS A 64 -10.16 6.34 11.49
N PHE A 65 -8.97 5.72 11.57
CA PHE A 65 -8.74 4.49 12.33
C PHE A 65 -9.19 4.59 13.78
N LEU A 66 -8.90 5.69 14.48
CA LEU A 66 -9.28 5.87 15.89
C LEU A 66 -10.80 5.99 16.12
N GLU A 67 -11.55 6.25 15.05
CA GLU A 67 -13.01 6.32 15.05
C GLU A 67 -13.57 4.92 14.78
N TRP A 68 -13.30 4.35 13.60
CA TRP A 68 -13.92 3.09 13.17
C TRP A 68 -13.37 1.85 13.88
N SER A 69 -12.15 1.88 14.44
CA SER A 69 -11.61 0.72 15.18
C SER A 69 -12.33 0.43 16.50
N LYS A 70 -13.18 1.34 16.96
CA LYS A 70 -14.02 1.17 18.16
C LYS A 70 -15.39 0.55 17.83
N ASP A 71 -15.78 0.54 16.56
CA ASP A 71 -17.03 -0.03 16.10
C ASP A 71 -16.81 -1.52 15.80
N GLU A 72 -17.41 -2.38 16.63
CA GLU A 72 -17.28 -3.83 16.50
C GLU A 72 -17.93 -4.40 15.24
N LEU A 73 -18.91 -3.69 14.66
CA LEU A 73 -19.64 -4.13 13.47
C LEU A 73 -19.00 -3.63 12.17
N PHE A 74 -18.22 -2.55 12.22
CA PHE A 74 -17.67 -1.89 11.03
C PHE A 74 -16.96 -2.85 10.06
N LEU A 75 -16.01 -3.65 10.55
CA LEU A 75 -15.29 -4.59 9.67
C LEU A 75 -16.21 -5.72 9.19
N GLU A 76 -17.12 -6.22 10.01
CA GLU A 76 -18.08 -7.23 9.57
C GLU A 76 -18.96 -6.71 8.42
N ASP A 77 -19.49 -5.49 8.55
CA ASP A 77 -20.33 -4.87 7.53
C ASP A 77 -19.58 -4.68 6.21
N VAL A 78 -18.31 -4.27 6.26
CA VAL A 78 -17.45 -4.19 5.07
C VAL A 78 -17.26 -5.56 4.42
N PHE A 79 -16.99 -6.61 5.19
CA PHE A 79 -16.84 -7.96 4.65
C PHE A 79 -18.16 -8.53 4.11
N ARG A 80 -19.29 -8.22 4.75
CA ARG A 80 -20.62 -8.59 4.27
C ARG A 80 -20.96 -7.87 2.96
N PHE A 81 -20.60 -6.61 2.85
CA PHE A 81 -20.70 -5.84 1.60
C PHE A 81 -19.87 -6.49 0.49
N LEU A 82 -18.59 -6.79 0.75
CA LEU A 82 -17.72 -7.47 -0.23
C LEU A 82 -18.28 -8.85 -0.64
N ASP A 83 -18.80 -9.64 0.30
CA ASP A 83 -19.45 -10.93 -0.01
C ASP A 83 -20.69 -10.75 -0.89
N ASN A 84 -21.49 -9.71 -0.66
CA ASN A 84 -22.67 -9.40 -1.47
C ASN A 84 -22.28 -8.95 -2.89
N VAL A 85 -21.25 -8.11 -3.03
CA VAL A 85 -20.74 -7.69 -4.35
C VAL A 85 -20.22 -8.89 -5.13
N LEU A 86 -19.51 -9.80 -4.44
CA LEU A 86 -19.01 -11.01 -5.08
C LEU A 86 -20.17 -11.95 -5.48
N GLU A 87 -21.23 -12.05 -4.66
CA GLU A 87 -22.44 -12.78 -5.02
C GLU A 87 -23.11 -12.19 -6.27
N ASP A 88 -23.27 -10.87 -6.34
CA ASP A 88 -23.86 -10.19 -7.50
C ASP A 88 -23.08 -10.48 -8.79
N PHE A 89 -21.74 -10.46 -8.72
CA PHE A 89 -20.89 -10.90 -9.83
C PHE A 89 -21.15 -12.36 -10.21
N ILE A 90 -21.20 -13.27 -9.23
CA ILE A 90 -21.41 -14.70 -9.44
C ILE A 90 -22.76 -14.99 -10.11
N GLU A 91 -23.80 -14.23 -9.79
CA GLU A 91 -25.16 -14.41 -10.31
C GLU A 91 -25.36 -13.79 -11.69
N ARG A 92 -24.70 -12.65 -11.97
CA ARG A 92 -24.96 -11.83 -13.17
C ARG A 92 -23.89 -11.91 -14.24
N ALA A 93 -22.72 -12.46 -13.94
CA ALA A 93 -21.64 -12.57 -14.92
C ALA A 93 -22.12 -13.35 -16.16
N PRO A 94 -21.72 -12.90 -17.36
CA PRO A 94 -22.16 -13.53 -18.59
C PRO A 94 -21.47 -14.90 -18.78
N PRO A 95 -22.03 -15.81 -19.60
CA PRO A 95 -21.53 -17.18 -19.77
C PRO A 95 -20.05 -17.25 -20.20
N GLU A 96 -19.54 -16.24 -20.92
CA GLU A 96 -18.14 -16.15 -21.35
C GLU A 96 -17.15 -15.98 -20.18
N MET A 97 -17.66 -15.68 -18.97
CA MET A 97 -16.88 -15.56 -17.74
C MET A 97 -17.03 -16.77 -16.82
N ASP A 98 -17.47 -17.93 -17.32
CA ASP A 98 -17.69 -19.15 -16.55
C ASP A 98 -16.51 -19.56 -15.66
N ARG A 99 -15.26 -19.45 -16.15
CA ARG A 99 -14.03 -19.72 -15.40
C ARG A 99 -13.84 -18.77 -14.21
N ALA A 100 -14.23 -17.52 -14.37
CA ALA A 100 -14.18 -16.50 -13.35
C ALA A 100 -15.28 -16.68 -12.31
N VAL A 101 -16.50 -17.01 -12.76
CA VAL A 101 -17.62 -17.40 -11.89
C VAL A 101 -17.25 -18.64 -11.08
N TYR A 102 -16.63 -19.63 -11.73
CA TYR A 102 -16.14 -20.84 -11.06
C TYR A 102 -15.13 -20.49 -9.96
N SER A 103 -14.06 -19.73 -10.27
CA SER A 103 -13.08 -19.33 -9.24
C SER A 103 -13.76 -18.58 -8.09
N ALA A 104 -14.57 -17.56 -8.40
CA ALA A 104 -15.27 -16.76 -7.40
C ALA A 104 -16.17 -17.60 -6.48
N LYS A 105 -16.95 -18.56 -7.01
CA LYS A 105 -17.75 -19.50 -6.22
C LYS A 105 -16.88 -20.38 -5.31
N ARG A 106 -15.77 -20.90 -5.85
CA ARG A 106 -14.87 -21.83 -5.16
C ARG A 106 -14.19 -21.18 -3.96
N GLU A 107 -13.53 -20.05 -4.19
CA GLU A 107 -12.63 -19.47 -3.19
C GLU A 107 -13.26 -18.33 -2.40
N ARG A 108 -14.24 -17.63 -2.99
CA ARG A 108 -14.85 -16.41 -2.49
C ARG A 108 -13.82 -15.41 -1.94
N SER A 109 -12.71 -15.23 -2.65
CA SER A 109 -11.64 -14.36 -2.20
C SER A 109 -12.02 -12.90 -2.34
N VAL A 110 -11.73 -12.11 -1.30
CA VAL A 110 -11.91 -10.65 -1.30
C VAL A 110 -10.59 -9.99 -0.87
N GLY A 111 -10.45 -8.69 -1.17
CA GLY A 111 -9.28 -7.91 -0.78
C GLY A 111 -9.68 -6.62 -0.09
N LEU A 112 -9.71 -6.66 1.25
CA LEU A 112 -9.77 -5.44 2.05
C LEU A 112 -8.36 -4.88 2.24
N GLY A 113 -8.14 -3.69 1.70
CA GLY A 113 -6.90 -2.92 1.85
C GLY A 113 -7.03 -1.82 2.91
N VAL A 114 -5.92 -1.09 3.09
CA VAL A 114 -5.85 0.14 3.89
C VAL A 114 -5.38 1.26 2.98
N MET A 115 -6.02 2.42 3.08
CA MET A 115 -5.55 3.68 2.48
C MET A 115 -5.31 4.74 3.55
N GLY A 116 -4.68 5.85 3.20
CA GLY A 116 -4.50 6.98 4.10
C GLY A 116 -3.43 6.77 5.17
N PHE A 117 -2.52 5.81 5.01
CA PHE A 117 -1.57 5.44 6.06
C PHE A 117 -0.61 6.60 6.41
N HIS A 118 -0.03 7.28 5.42
CA HIS A 118 0.88 8.38 5.70
C HIS A 118 0.16 9.60 6.29
N SER A 119 -1.03 9.92 5.78
CA SER A 119 -1.87 10.98 6.33
C SER A 119 -2.28 10.70 7.78
N PHE A 120 -2.55 9.43 8.11
CA PHE A 120 -2.76 9.01 9.51
C PHE A 120 -1.53 9.28 10.38
N LEU A 121 -0.33 8.88 9.92
CA LEU A 121 0.90 9.14 10.66
C LEU A 121 1.13 10.64 10.87
N GLN A 122 0.91 11.46 9.83
CA GLN A 122 1.02 12.92 9.91
C GLN A 122 -0.01 13.52 10.89
N ALA A 123 -1.27 13.07 10.86
CA ALA A 123 -2.29 13.50 11.81
C ALA A 123 -1.95 13.12 13.27
N MET A 124 -1.19 12.05 13.46
CA MET A 124 -0.66 11.63 14.75
C MET A 124 0.68 12.28 15.12
N ASN A 125 1.21 13.18 14.27
CA ASN A 125 2.54 13.80 14.39
C ASN A 125 3.68 12.77 14.49
N VAL A 126 3.58 11.68 13.72
CA VAL A 126 4.54 10.56 13.68
C VAL A 126 5.26 10.56 12.34
N SER A 127 6.59 10.60 12.36
CA SER A 127 7.39 10.38 11.14
C SER A 127 7.31 8.92 10.70
N MET A 128 7.24 8.69 9.39
CA MET A 128 7.24 7.35 8.81
C MET A 128 8.54 6.59 9.13
N GLU A 129 9.66 7.29 9.32
CA GLU A 129 10.96 6.74 9.70
C GLU A 129 11.10 6.65 11.22
N SER A 130 10.14 5.98 11.89
CA SER A 130 10.17 5.89 13.34
C SER A 130 9.64 4.55 13.87
N ALA A 131 10.12 4.16 15.05
CA ALA A 131 9.58 3.02 15.78
C ALA A 131 8.06 3.17 16.03
N MET A 132 7.58 4.40 16.22
CA MET A 132 6.14 4.65 16.41
C MET A 132 5.32 4.38 15.14
N ALA A 133 5.88 4.61 13.95
CA ALA A 133 5.26 4.20 12.70
C ALA A 133 5.12 2.67 12.63
N LYS A 134 6.13 1.89 13.07
CA LYS A 134 6.03 0.42 13.17
C LYS A 134 4.90 0.00 14.11
N VAL A 135 4.79 0.63 15.29
CA VAL A 135 3.72 0.33 16.26
C VAL A 135 2.33 0.59 15.66
N TRP A 136 2.13 1.73 15.00
CA TRP A 136 0.85 2.04 14.36
C TRP A 136 0.55 1.12 13.18
N ASN A 137 1.55 0.81 12.37
CA ASN A 137 1.46 -0.15 11.28
C ASN A 137 0.96 -1.51 11.78
N GLU A 138 1.64 -2.10 12.77
CA GLU A 138 1.20 -3.37 13.36
C GLU A 138 -0.20 -3.28 13.95
N LYS A 139 -0.51 -2.21 14.69
CA LYS A 139 -1.81 -2.03 15.35
C LYS A 139 -2.96 -2.00 14.34
N ILE A 140 -2.81 -1.27 13.24
CA ILE A 140 -3.83 -1.15 12.19
C ILE A 140 -4.01 -2.50 11.48
N PHE A 141 -2.93 -3.10 10.98
CA PHE A 141 -3.03 -4.33 10.18
C PHE A 141 -3.46 -5.55 11.02
N LYS A 142 -3.02 -5.64 12.28
CA LYS A 142 -3.49 -6.67 13.22
C LYS A 142 -4.98 -6.52 13.54
N HIS A 143 -5.46 -5.28 13.71
CA HIS A 143 -6.87 -5.02 13.96
C HIS A 143 -7.73 -5.42 12.74
N VAL A 144 -7.36 -4.99 11.53
CA VAL A 144 -8.06 -5.36 10.30
C VAL A 144 -8.04 -6.87 10.10
N ARG A 145 -6.90 -7.53 10.32
CA ARG A 145 -6.78 -8.99 10.19
C ARG A 145 -7.67 -9.75 11.16
N LYS A 146 -7.72 -9.33 12.43
CA LYS A 146 -8.60 -9.93 13.43
C LYS A 146 -10.07 -9.81 13.03
N GLY A 147 -10.50 -8.62 12.59
CA GLY A 147 -11.87 -8.40 12.14
C GLY A 147 -12.21 -9.19 10.88
N ALA A 148 -11.28 -9.28 9.93
CA ALA A 148 -11.42 -10.07 8.71
C ALA A 148 -11.64 -11.56 8.99
N ASP A 149 -10.83 -12.14 9.89
CA ASP A 149 -10.97 -13.54 10.28
C ASP A 149 -12.30 -13.79 11.01
N ALA A 150 -12.68 -12.90 11.93
CA ALA A 150 -13.95 -12.99 12.66
C ALA A 150 -15.16 -12.91 11.72
N ALA A 151 -15.17 -11.93 10.81
CA ALA A 151 -16.24 -11.76 9.82
C ALA A 151 -16.36 -12.98 8.90
N SER A 152 -15.22 -13.54 8.46
CA SER A 152 -15.22 -14.74 7.61
C SER A 152 -15.85 -15.95 8.29
N VAL A 153 -15.55 -16.18 9.58
CA VAL A 153 -16.15 -17.27 10.35
C VAL A 153 -17.64 -17.03 10.60
N LYS A 154 -18.03 -15.79 10.93
CA LYS A 154 -19.44 -15.44 11.16
C LYS A 154 -20.27 -15.64 9.90
N LEU A 155 -19.84 -15.10 8.77
CA LEU A 155 -20.51 -15.26 7.48
C LEU A 155 -20.52 -16.72 7.02
N ALA A 156 -19.50 -17.52 7.36
CA ALA A 156 -19.50 -18.96 7.06
C ALA A 156 -20.59 -19.72 7.84
N LYS A 157 -20.87 -19.32 9.08
CA LYS A 157 -21.96 -19.91 9.87
C LYS A 157 -23.34 -19.53 9.32
N GLU A 158 -23.49 -18.30 8.82
CA GLU A 158 -24.76 -17.80 8.29
C GLU A 158 -25.05 -18.29 6.86
N ARG A 159 -24.03 -18.30 5.98
CA ARG A 159 -24.17 -18.51 4.53
C ARG A 159 -23.47 -19.77 4.02
N GLY A 160 -22.84 -20.52 4.90
CA GLY A 160 -21.96 -21.64 4.56
C GLY A 160 -20.54 -21.18 4.19
N PRO A 161 -19.52 -22.03 4.44
CA PRO A 161 -18.15 -21.80 3.98
C PRO A 161 -18.06 -21.76 2.44
N CYS A 162 -17.04 -21.11 1.89
CA CYS A 162 -16.75 -21.24 0.46
C CYS A 162 -16.37 -22.69 0.12
N GLU A 163 -16.49 -23.08 -1.15
CA GLU A 163 -16.33 -24.48 -1.51
C GLU A 163 -14.93 -25.02 -1.26
N ASP A 164 -13.88 -24.24 -1.53
CA ASP A 164 -12.50 -24.64 -1.25
C ASP A 164 -12.30 -24.85 0.27
N ALA A 165 -12.88 -24.00 1.11
CA ALA A 165 -12.83 -24.19 2.56
C ALA A 165 -13.63 -25.42 3.00
N ARG A 166 -14.83 -25.61 2.46
CA ARG A 166 -15.72 -26.75 2.73
C ARG A 166 -15.03 -28.08 2.40
N ASP A 167 -14.44 -28.18 1.21
CA ASP A 167 -13.79 -29.40 0.72
C ASP A 167 -12.57 -29.78 1.57
N ALA A 168 -11.94 -28.79 2.22
CA ALA A 168 -10.83 -29.01 3.15
C ALA A 168 -11.26 -29.15 4.63
N GLY A 169 -12.56 -29.04 4.94
CA GLY A 169 -13.11 -29.14 6.29
C GLY A 169 -12.96 -27.88 7.15
N MET A 170 -12.88 -26.70 6.55
CA MET A 170 -12.68 -25.41 7.22
C MET A 170 -13.96 -24.55 7.22
N MET A 171 -14.24 -23.92 8.36
CA MET A 171 -15.36 -22.96 8.51
C MET A 171 -14.93 -21.53 8.18
N ALA A 172 -14.72 -21.25 6.89
CA ALA A 172 -14.36 -19.92 6.39
C ALA A 172 -15.19 -19.54 5.17
N ARG A 173 -15.72 -18.30 5.16
CA ARG A 173 -16.50 -17.78 4.02
C ARG A 173 -15.60 -17.36 2.88
N PHE A 174 -14.38 -16.91 3.19
CA PHE A 174 -13.43 -16.35 2.23
C PHE A 174 -12.10 -17.09 2.34
N SER A 175 -11.53 -17.51 1.21
CA SER A 175 -10.19 -18.10 1.19
C SER A 175 -9.14 -17.03 1.48
N HIS A 176 -9.26 -15.88 0.81
CA HIS A 176 -8.45 -14.69 1.05
C HIS A 176 -9.33 -13.49 1.42
N LYS A 177 -8.80 -12.59 2.25
CA LYS A 177 -9.54 -11.48 2.87
C LYS A 177 -8.88 -10.12 2.72
N MET A 178 -7.55 -10.07 2.63
CA MET A 178 -6.77 -8.83 2.70
C MET A 178 -5.79 -8.77 1.53
N ALA A 179 -5.81 -7.64 0.85
CA ALA A 179 -4.89 -7.24 -0.21
C ALA A 179 -4.80 -5.71 -0.21
N VAL A 180 -3.59 -5.14 -0.21
CA VAL A 180 -3.43 -3.68 -0.21
C VAL A 180 -3.20 -3.22 -1.64
N ALA A 181 -4.29 -2.83 -2.30
CA ALA A 181 -4.26 -2.32 -3.68
C ALA A 181 -3.88 -0.83 -3.72
N PRO A 182 -3.49 -0.29 -4.89
CA PRO A 182 -3.29 1.14 -5.07
C PRO A 182 -4.64 1.87 -4.98
N THR A 183 -4.71 2.97 -4.23
CA THR A 183 -5.97 3.67 -3.97
C THR A 183 -6.00 5.10 -4.50
N ALA A 184 -5.24 5.39 -5.57
CA ALA A 184 -5.06 6.75 -6.10
C ALA A 184 -6.39 7.52 -6.25
N SER A 185 -7.37 6.95 -6.97
CA SER A 185 -8.66 7.63 -7.21
C SER A 185 -9.51 7.75 -5.94
N ILE A 186 -9.67 6.67 -5.16
CA ILE A 186 -10.52 6.70 -3.97
C ILE A 186 -9.92 7.54 -2.83
N SER A 187 -8.59 7.70 -2.81
CA SER A 187 -7.91 8.58 -1.85
C SER A 187 -8.26 10.06 -2.10
N ILE A 188 -8.41 10.46 -3.36
CA ILE A 188 -8.89 11.79 -3.76
C ILE A 188 -10.37 11.95 -3.38
N ILE A 189 -11.19 10.94 -3.66
CA ILE A 189 -12.64 10.95 -3.32
C ILE A 189 -12.84 11.11 -1.81
N CYS A 190 -11.98 10.49 -0.99
CA CYS A 190 -12.03 10.56 0.46
C CYS A 190 -11.34 11.80 1.06
N GLY A 191 -11.32 12.92 0.33
CA GLY A 191 -10.82 14.20 0.85
C GLY A 191 -9.32 14.43 0.65
N GLY A 192 -8.68 13.70 -0.28
CA GLY A 192 -7.25 13.88 -0.57
C GLY A 192 -6.32 13.21 0.45
N THR A 193 -6.76 12.09 1.03
CA THR A 193 -5.90 11.26 1.88
C THR A 193 -4.74 10.66 1.08
N SER A 194 -3.68 10.20 1.75
CA SER A 194 -2.58 9.47 1.12
C SER A 194 -3.06 8.15 0.48
N ALA A 195 -2.45 7.77 -0.64
CA ALA A 195 -2.84 6.57 -1.37
C ALA A 195 -2.27 5.31 -0.71
N GLY A 196 -3.13 4.35 -0.36
CA GLY A 196 -2.74 3.07 0.16
C GLY A 196 -1.90 3.17 1.44
N ILE A 197 -0.77 2.49 1.38
CA ILE A 197 0.31 2.49 2.38
C ILE A 197 1.48 3.40 1.98
N GLU A 198 1.34 4.13 0.87
CA GLU A 198 2.44 4.84 0.23
C GLU A 198 2.74 6.16 0.94
N PRO A 199 4.02 6.59 0.97
CA PRO A 199 4.35 7.96 1.34
C PRO A 199 3.80 8.97 0.34
N ILE A 200 3.63 10.21 0.79
CA ILE A 200 3.07 11.30 -0.01
C ILE A 200 4.18 11.82 -0.92
N PRO A 201 4.01 11.84 -2.26
CA PRO A 201 5.09 12.22 -3.16
C PRO A 201 5.51 13.69 -3.09
N ALA A 202 4.61 14.58 -2.67
CA ALA A 202 4.84 16.03 -2.55
C ALA A 202 3.79 16.65 -1.61
N ASN A 203 4.19 17.57 -0.73
CA ASN A 203 3.24 18.24 0.18
C ASN A 203 2.39 19.31 -0.50
N VAL A 204 2.77 19.73 -1.72
CA VAL A 204 1.94 20.57 -2.58
C VAL A 204 2.19 20.18 -4.03
N TYR A 205 1.13 20.03 -4.80
CA TYR A 205 1.24 19.70 -6.22
C TYR A 205 0.12 20.30 -7.04
N THR A 206 0.37 20.44 -8.33
CA THR A 206 -0.59 21.00 -9.27
C THR A 206 -1.41 19.90 -9.92
N HIS A 207 -2.69 19.83 -9.60
CA HIS A 207 -3.65 18.90 -10.20
C HIS A 207 -4.34 19.55 -11.41
N LYS A 208 -4.04 19.06 -12.61
CA LYS A 208 -4.68 19.51 -13.85
C LYS A 208 -5.97 18.75 -14.08
N THR A 209 -7.05 19.49 -14.30
CA THR A 209 -8.36 18.98 -14.69
C THR A 209 -8.78 19.59 -16.03
N LEU A 210 -9.87 19.10 -16.61
CA LEU A 210 -10.47 19.69 -17.81
C LEU A 210 -10.91 21.15 -17.60
N SER A 211 -11.25 21.54 -16.36
CA SER A 211 -11.74 22.88 -15.99
C SER A 211 -10.64 23.84 -15.51
N GLY A 212 -9.40 23.40 -15.43
CA GLY A 212 -8.29 24.24 -14.97
C GLY A 212 -7.24 23.48 -14.16
N SER A 213 -6.26 24.23 -13.65
CA SER A 213 -5.15 23.72 -12.87
C SER A 213 -5.32 24.17 -11.42
N PHE A 214 -5.41 23.22 -10.49
CA PHE A 214 -5.67 23.50 -9.07
C PHE A 214 -4.48 23.07 -8.22
N THR A 215 -4.07 23.92 -7.29
CA THR A 215 -3.05 23.57 -6.31
C THR A 215 -3.68 22.72 -5.21
N VAL A 216 -3.17 21.51 -5.02
CA VAL A 216 -3.57 20.61 -3.94
C VAL A 216 -2.47 20.67 -2.88
N LYS A 217 -2.87 21.03 -1.65
CA LYS A 217 -1.99 21.11 -0.48
C LYS A 217 -2.22 19.91 0.43
N ASN A 218 -1.17 19.51 1.15
CA ASN A 218 -1.27 18.55 2.24
C ASN A 218 -2.07 19.18 3.40
N PRO A 219 -3.26 18.64 3.76
CA PRO A 219 -4.10 19.21 4.81
C PRO A 219 -3.42 19.25 6.18
N GLN A 220 -2.67 18.20 6.54
CA GLN A 220 -1.97 18.10 7.82
C GLN A 220 -0.82 19.12 7.91
N LEU A 221 -0.13 19.39 6.80
CA LEU A 221 0.88 20.44 6.75
C LEU A 221 0.25 21.84 6.82
N GLU A 222 -0.90 22.05 6.17
CA GLU A 222 -1.61 23.32 6.23
C GLU A 222 -2.01 23.66 7.67
N GLU A 223 -2.58 22.71 8.41
CA GLU A 223 -2.90 22.88 9.83
C GLU A 223 -1.63 23.17 10.66
N MET A 224 -0.51 22.51 10.38
CA MET A 224 0.77 22.76 11.06
C MET A 224 1.28 24.19 10.81
N LEU A 225 1.27 24.64 9.55
CA LEU A 225 1.70 25.98 9.17
C LEU A 225 0.78 27.05 9.76
N GLU A 226 -0.53 26.79 9.86
CA GLU A 226 -1.48 27.70 10.52
C GLU A 226 -1.14 27.90 11.99
N ARG A 227 -0.89 26.81 12.73
CA ARG A 227 -0.52 26.86 14.15
C ARG A 227 0.77 27.66 14.38
N LYS A 228 1.66 27.69 13.41
CA LYS A 228 2.92 28.45 13.45
C LYS A 228 2.82 29.86 12.87
N GLY A 229 1.65 30.28 12.38
CA GLY A 229 1.47 31.58 11.73
C GLY A 229 2.23 31.70 10.40
N ALA A 230 2.55 30.58 9.76
CA ALA A 230 3.32 30.48 8.52
C ALA A 230 2.49 29.94 7.33
N ASN A 231 1.16 29.82 7.48
CA ASN A 231 0.27 29.48 6.37
C ASN A 231 0.08 30.69 5.43
N THR A 232 1.11 31.02 4.64
CA THR A 232 1.07 32.13 3.68
C THR A 232 1.29 31.67 2.24
N PRO A 233 0.79 32.40 1.23
CA PRO A 233 1.03 32.09 -0.18
C PRO A 233 2.52 31.98 -0.54
N GLU A 234 3.38 32.78 0.11
CA GLU A 234 4.82 32.78 -0.12
C GLU A 234 5.44 31.47 0.36
N VAL A 235 5.04 30.96 1.53
CA VAL A 235 5.50 29.65 2.04
C VAL A 235 5.07 28.53 1.11
N TRP A 236 3.81 28.50 0.67
CA TRP A 236 3.34 27.48 -0.28
C TRP A 236 4.03 27.54 -1.64
N THR A 237 4.32 28.76 -2.12
CA THR A 237 5.09 28.95 -3.36
C THR A 237 6.50 28.40 -3.18
N SER A 238 7.15 28.67 -2.05
CA SER A 238 8.47 28.13 -1.72
C SER A 238 8.47 26.60 -1.67
N ILE A 239 7.46 25.98 -1.03
CA ILE A 239 7.32 24.51 -1.00
C ILE A 239 7.15 23.96 -2.43
N LEU A 240 6.36 24.61 -3.28
CA LEU A 240 6.16 24.18 -4.67
C LEU A 240 7.45 24.28 -5.51
N GLU A 241 8.23 25.35 -5.33
CA GLU A 241 9.53 25.55 -5.96
C GLU A 241 10.56 24.49 -5.53
N HIS A 242 10.43 23.97 -4.31
CA HIS A 242 11.21 22.86 -3.77
C HIS A 242 10.52 21.50 -3.96
N GLU A 243 9.72 21.37 -5.02
CA GLU A 243 9.08 20.11 -5.45
C GLU A 243 8.17 19.45 -4.40
N GLY A 244 7.56 20.24 -3.53
CA GLY A 244 6.72 19.75 -2.45
C GLY A 244 7.47 19.46 -1.14
N SER A 245 8.78 19.70 -1.09
CA SER A 245 9.60 19.54 0.11
C SER A 245 9.35 20.66 1.11
N VAL A 246 9.51 20.34 2.40
CA VAL A 246 9.51 21.31 3.50
C VAL A 246 10.85 21.37 4.25
N GLN A 247 11.86 20.62 3.80
CA GLN A 247 13.11 20.45 4.56
C GLN A 247 13.89 21.78 4.69
N HIS A 248 13.69 22.70 3.76
CA HIS A 248 14.28 24.04 3.73
C HIS A 248 13.56 25.08 4.60
N LEU A 249 12.40 24.74 5.18
CA LEU A 249 11.61 25.70 5.96
C LEU A 249 12.15 25.82 7.39
N ASP A 250 12.71 26.99 7.72
CA ASP A 250 13.24 27.30 9.07
C ASP A 250 12.16 27.37 10.17
N VAL A 251 10.90 27.53 9.78
CA VAL A 251 9.75 27.59 10.72
C VAL A 251 9.39 26.22 11.29
N LEU A 252 9.81 25.14 10.63
CA LEU A 252 9.62 23.77 11.09
C LEU A 252 10.86 23.29 11.84
N ASP A 253 10.65 22.60 12.96
CA ASP A 253 11.73 21.88 13.63
C ASP A 253 12.05 20.56 12.90
N GLU A 254 13.12 19.88 13.32
CA GLU A 254 13.60 18.67 12.66
C GLU A 254 12.58 17.50 12.75
N HIS A 255 11.80 17.43 13.82
CA HIS A 255 10.76 16.40 13.94
C HIS A 255 9.61 16.67 12.98
N GLU A 256 9.14 17.91 12.90
CA GLU A 256 8.09 18.33 11.97
C GLU A 256 8.53 18.14 10.52
N LYS A 257 9.78 18.50 10.18
CA LYS A 257 10.38 18.19 8.87
C LYS A 257 10.39 16.68 8.59
N ALA A 258 10.72 15.86 9.59
CA ALA A 258 10.71 14.40 9.46
C ALA A 258 9.30 13.83 9.27
N VAL A 259 8.25 14.44 9.85
CA VAL A 259 6.84 14.04 9.65
C VAL A 259 6.37 14.31 8.23
N PHE A 260 6.86 15.39 7.60
CA PHE A 260 6.43 15.83 6.27
C PHE A 260 7.44 15.53 5.17
N LYS A 261 8.40 14.61 5.39
CA LYS A 261 9.26 14.09 4.32
C LYS A 261 8.41 13.53 3.18
N THR A 262 8.77 13.91 1.96
CA THR A 262 8.16 13.39 0.74
C THR A 262 8.65 11.98 0.44
N ALA A 263 7.94 11.25 -0.43
CA ALA A 263 8.30 9.90 -0.83
C ALA A 263 9.75 9.73 -1.31
N PHE A 264 10.32 10.76 -1.95
CA PHE A 264 11.69 10.76 -2.47
C PHE A 264 12.75 11.19 -1.45
N GLU A 265 12.34 11.70 -0.29
CA GLU A 265 13.22 12.11 0.82
C GLU A 265 13.31 11.05 1.91
N LEU A 266 12.36 10.10 1.92
CA LEU A 266 12.35 8.97 2.83
C LEU A 266 13.40 7.93 2.43
N ASP A 267 14.08 7.38 3.43
CA ASP A 267 14.87 6.18 3.32
C ASP A 267 13.96 4.99 3.01
N GLN A 268 14.13 4.43 1.81
CA GLN A 268 13.28 3.34 1.32
C GLN A 268 13.45 2.05 2.13
N ARG A 269 14.50 1.90 2.94
CA ARG A 269 14.63 0.79 3.89
C ARG A 269 13.47 0.78 4.90
N TRP A 270 13.00 1.95 5.35
CA TRP A 270 11.83 2.06 6.22
C TRP A 270 10.54 1.64 5.53
N ILE A 271 10.40 1.93 4.23
CA ILE A 271 9.25 1.50 3.43
C ILE A 271 9.21 -0.04 3.34
N ILE A 272 10.36 -0.67 3.11
CA ILE A 272 10.49 -2.13 3.12
C ILE A 272 10.24 -2.72 4.51
N GLU A 273 10.78 -2.13 5.58
CA GLU A 273 10.53 -2.56 6.96
C GLU A 273 9.04 -2.55 7.32
N LEU A 274 8.36 -1.43 7.08
CA LEU A 274 6.94 -1.32 7.39
C LEU A 274 6.11 -2.29 6.54
N ALA A 275 6.50 -2.52 5.28
CA ALA A 275 5.87 -3.52 4.43
C ALA A 275 6.10 -4.95 4.93
N ALA A 276 7.30 -5.27 5.42
CA ALA A 276 7.62 -6.56 6.02
C ALA A 276 6.79 -6.82 7.28
N ASP A 277 6.76 -5.86 8.22
CA ASP A 277 6.00 -5.97 9.47
C ASP A 277 4.51 -6.28 9.24
N ARG A 278 3.92 -5.68 8.20
CA ARG A 278 2.49 -5.88 7.90
C ARG A 278 2.20 -7.14 7.08
N THR A 279 3.20 -7.71 6.39
CA THR A 279 3.02 -8.86 5.49
C THR A 279 2.38 -10.08 6.17
N PRO A 280 2.74 -10.46 7.42
CA PRO A 280 2.08 -11.57 8.12
C PRO A 280 0.56 -11.42 8.30
N TYR A 281 0.06 -10.18 8.33
CA TYR A 281 -1.37 -9.90 8.49
C TYR A 281 -2.12 -9.92 7.15
N ILE A 282 -1.43 -9.82 6.01
CA ILE A 282 -2.04 -9.76 4.68
C ILE A 282 -1.94 -11.13 4.01
N CYS A 283 -3.08 -11.80 3.76
CA CYS A 283 -3.08 -13.14 3.18
C CYS A 283 -2.72 -13.16 1.68
N GLN A 284 -3.12 -12.12 0.93
CA GLN A 284 -2.65 -11.89 -0.45
C GLN A 284 -1.33 -11.09 -0.42
N SER A 285 -1.18 -10.02 -1.19
CA SER A 285 0.00 -9.15 -1.17
C SER A 285 -0.37 -7.67 -1.01
N GLN A 286 0.62 -6.79 -1.18
CA GLN A 286 0.52 -5.34 -1.13
C GLN A 286 1.20 -4.74 -2.36
N SER A 287 0.55 -3.80 -3.02
CA SER A 287 1.16 -2.96 -4.05
C SER A 287 2.11 -1.99 -3.38
N LEU A 288 3.41 -2.30 -3.40
CA LEU A 288 4.43 -1.47 -2.78
C LEU A 288 5.32 -0.83 -3.84
N ASN A 289 5.25 0.49 -3.99
CA ASN A 289 6.20 1.22 -4.80
C ASN A 289 7.48 1.50 -3.99
N VAL A 290 8.59 1.68 -4.71
CA VAL A 290 9.83 2.25 -4.14
C VAL A 290 10.19 3.51 -4.90
N PHE A 291 10.67 4.53 -4.19
CA PHE A 291 10.97 5.86 -4.73
C PHE A 291 12.48 6.10 -4.65
N LEU A 292 13.16 6.05 -5.79
CA LEU A 292 14.63 6.06 -5.85
C LEU A 292 15.13 7.21 -6.72
N PRO A 293 16.30 7.79 -6.42
CA PRO A 293 16.92 8.74 -7.34
C PRO A 293 17.32 8.05 -8.65
N GLY A 294 17.30 8.80 -9.75
CA GLY A 294 17.61 8.25 -11.08
C GLY A 294 19.05 7.76 -11.24
N ASP A 295 19.94 8.22 -10.37
CA ASP A 295 21.37 7.88 -10.30
C ASP A 295 21.73 7.02 -9.08
N ILE A 296 20.75 6.30 -8.50
CA ILE A 296 20.99 5.38 -7.38
C ILE A 296 22.13 4.40 -7.66
N ASP A 297 22.96 4.14 -6.66
CA ASP A 297 24.00 3.13 -6.75
C ASP A 297 23.42 1.72 -6.97
N LYS A 298 24.13 0.90 -7.75
CA LYS A 298 23.66 -0.44 -8.10
C LYS A 298 23.61 -1.36 -6.88
N TRP A 299 24.52 -1.19 -5.93
CA TRP A 299 24.54 -1.94 -4.68
C TRP A 299 23.31 -1.61 -3.85
N ASP A 300 23.00 -0.33 -3.64
CA ASP A 300 21.79 0.08 -2.90
C ASP A 300 20.52 -0.42 -3.57
N LEU A 301 20.44 -0.31 -4.91
CA LEU A 301 19.32 -0.85 -5.67
C LEU A 301 19.18 -2.37 -5.44
N HIS A 302 20.29 -3.12 -5.50
CA HIS A 302 20.29 -4.55 -5.26
C HIS A 302 19.85 -4.88 -3.83
N MET A 303 20.45 -4.22 -2.84
CA MET A 303 20.21 -4.48 -1.42
C MET A 303 18.79 -4.16 -1.00
N LEU A 304 18.16 -3.09 -1.51
CA LEU A 304 16.75 -2.81 -1.25
C LEU A 304 15.83 -3.95 -1.72
N HIS A 305 16.05 -4.46 -2.94
CA HIS A 305 15.25 -5.57 -3.48
C HIS A 305 15.57 -6.90 -2.81
N TRP A 306 16.84 -7.14 -2.47
CA TRP A 306 17.27 -8.33 -1.72
C TRP A 306 16.64 -8.35 -0.32
N THR A 307 16.71 -7.23 0.40
CA THR A 307 16.13 -7.06 1.73
C THR A 307 14.61 -7.28 1.70
N ALA A 308 13.92 -6.78 0.67
CA ALA A 308 12.49 -7.03 0.47
C ALA A 308 12.18 -8.53 0.36
N TRP A 309 12.95 -9.27 -0.45
CA TRP A 309 12.82 -10.72 -0.57
C TRP A 309 13.12 -11.43 0.74
N GLU A 310 14.25 -11.11 1.39
CA GLU A 310 14.72 -11.75 2.62
C GLU A 310 13.75 -11.55 3.78
N LYS A 311 13.16 -10.36 3.90
CA LYS A 311 12.14 -10.05 4.92
C LYS A 311 10.76 -10.64 4.61
N GLY A 312 10.63 -11.39 3.52
CA GLY A 312 9.43 -12.13 3.19
C GLY A 312 8.30 -11.27 2.64
N LEU A 313 8.62 -10.16 1.95
CA LEU A 313 7.62 -9.52 1.10
C LEU A 313 7.17 -10.51 0.02
N LYS A 314 5.96 -10.31 -0.48
CA LYS A 314 5.36 -11.14 -1.53
C LYS A 314 5.50 -10.53 -2.92
N SER A 315 5.53 -9.21 -3.01
CA SER A 315 5.70 -8.48 -4.27
C SER A 315 6.27 -7.08 -4.07
N LEU A 316 6.79 -6.51 -5.16
CA LEU A 316 7.12 -5.10 -5.33
C LEU A 316 6.50 -4.62 -6.65
N TYR A 317 5.96 -3.40 -6.65
CA TYR A 317 5.26 -2.80 -7.77
C TYR A 317 6.20 -1.89 -8.58
N TYR A 318 5.88 -0.61 -8.79
CA TYR A 318 6.77 0.27 -9.55
C TYR A 318 7.98 0.71 -8.74
N CYS A 319 9.12 0.74 -9.43
CA CYS A 319 10.25 1.57 -9.04
C CYS A 319 10.09 2.97 -9.63
N ARG A 320 9.65 3.93 -8.83
CA ARG A 320 9.50 5.34 -9.22
C ARG A 320 10.85 6.04 -9.14
N SER A 321 11.26 6.71 -10.21
CA SER A 321 12.47 7.55 -10.19
C SER A 321 12.20 8.98 -10.63
N LYS A 322 12.94 9.93 -10.04
CA LYS A 322 13.02 11.31 -10.54
C LYS A 322 14.09 11.38 -11.62
N SER A 323 13.82 12.10 -12.70
CA SER A 323 14.80 12.37 -13.75
C SER A 323 15.92 13.27 -13.24
N VAL A 324 17.19 12.86 -13.43
CA VAL A 324 18.39 13.61 -13.04
C VAL A 324 18.49 14.99 -13.74
N GLN A 325 17.87 15.13 -14.91
CA GLN A 325 17.83 16.39 -15.66
C GLN A 325 16.39 16.88 -15.85
N ARG A 326 15.98 17.89 -15.07
CA ARG A 326 14.91 18.81 -15.49
C ARG A 326 15.33 20.25 -15.22
N ALA A 327 14.97 21.09 -16.20
CA ALA A 327 15.35 22.49 -16.31
C ALA A 327 15.01 23.25 -15.03
N ALA A 328 15.97 24.05 -14.58
CA ALA A 328 15.74 25.07 -13.57
C ALA A 328 14.45 25.84 -13.88
N PHE A 329 13.69 26.21 -12.85
CA PHE A 329 12.74 27.31 -12.96
C PHE A 329 13.45 28.46 -13.69
N ALA A 330 12.85 28.94 -14.77
CA ALA A 330 13.42 30.00 -15.60
C ALA A 330 13.73 31.22 -14.71
N GLY A 331 15.00 31.36 -14.30
CA GLY A 331 15.44 32.40 -13.37
C GLY A 331 16.44 31.99 -12.28
N SER A 332 16.76 30.71 -12.07
CA SER A 332 17.75 30.29 -11.06
C SER A 332 19.05 29.77 -11.69
N GLU A 333 20.16 30.48 -11.47
CA GLU A 333 21.51 29.99 -11.78
C GLU A 333 21.93 28.92 -10.75
N LYS A 334 22.28 27.71 -11.19
CA LYS A 334 22.85 26.67 -10.32
C LYS A 334 24.35 26.86 -10.16
N LYS A 335 24.82 26.94 -8.90
CA LYS A 335 26.15 26.44 -8.52
C LYS A 335 26.10 24.92 -8.48
N ALA A 336 27.03 24.25 -9.16
CA ALA A 336 27.20 22.81 -9.06
C ALA A 336 27.70 22.46 -7.64
N GLY A 337 26.89 21.72 -6.88
CA GLY A 337 27.31 21.15 -5.60
C GLY A 337 28.27 19.98 -5.84
N GLU A 338 29.32 19.92 -5.01
CA GLU A 338 30.30 18.84 -4.99
C GLU A 338 29.61 17.49 -4.69
N LYS A 339 30.01 16.44 -5.42
CA LYS A 339 29.62 15.07 -5.09
C LYS A 339 30.33 14.67 -3.79
N MET A 340 29.60 14.68 -2.67
CA MET A 340 30.02 13.97 -1.46
C MET A 340 30.09 12.48 -1.79
N GLU A 341 31.24 11.85 -1.57
CA GLU A 341 31.34 10.38 -1.52
C GLU A 341 30.44 9.90 -0.38
N THR A 342 29.30 9.30 -0.72
CA THR A 342 28.46 8.61 0.26
C THR A 342 29.15 7.30 0.62
N PRO A 343 29.53 7.07 1.89
CA PRO A 343 29.98 5.76 2.33
C PRO A 343 28.90 4.71 2.03
N ASN A 344 29.30 3.45 1.81
CA ASN A 344 28.36 2.36 1.56
C ASN A 344 27.31 2.30 2.66
N THR A 345 26.02 2.34 2.28
CA THR A 345 24.89 2.20 3.20
C THR A 345 24.97 0.86 3.92
N ASP A 346 24.93 0.87 5.26
CA ASP A 346 24.89 -0.35 6.07
C ASP A 346 23.43 -0.87 6.14
N TYR A 347 23.17 -2.03 5.54
CA TYR A 347 21.84 -2.68 5.56
C TYR A 347 21.68 -3.65 6.73
N ASP A 348 22.75 -3.93 7.50
CA ASP A 348 22.71 -4.80 8.67
C ASP A 348 22.36 -4.01 9.95
N GLU A 349 22.36 -2.68 9.89
CA GLU A 349 21.98 -1.79 10.99
C GLU A 349 20.47 -1.82 11.28
N CYS A 350 20.10 -1.86 12.57
CA CYS A 350 18.70 -1.76 12.96
C CYS A 350 18.19 -0.32 12.82
N LEU A 351 17.35 -0.06 11.81
CA LEU A 351 16.78 1.27 11.55
C LEU A 351 16.04 1.87 12.75
N ALA A 352 15.36 1.04 13.56
CA ALA A 352 14.62 1.52 14.72
C ALA A 352 15.51 1.89 15.93
N CYS A 353 16.81 1.60 15.86
CA CYS A 353 17.81 1.96 16.86
C CYS A 353 18.64 3.20 16.47
N GLN A 354 18.44 3.71 15.24
CA GLN A 354 18.86 5.06 14.84
C GLN A 354 17.92 6.09 15.46
#